data_AF-A0A970ZEP3-F1
#
_entry.id   AF-A0A970ZEP3-F1
#
_cell.length_a   1.000
_cell.length_b   1.000
_cell.length_c   1.000
_cell.angle_alpha   90.00
_cell.angle_beta   90.00
_cell.angle_gamma   90.00
#
_symmetry.space_group_name_H-M   'P 1'
#
loop_
_entity.id
_entity.type
_entity.pdbx_description
1 polymer ?
#
loop_
_entity_poly.entity_id
_entity_poly.type
_entity_poly.pdbx_seq_one_letter_code
_entity_poly.pdbx_strand_id
1 'polypeptide(L)' 'MEAPNILDDFVAETRRVMETIKQKHGKVVEVNVFPAMPASLAIRFGMDYMSKTDNPLIIYDEQPERGFTKAIVLGGENG' A
#
# COMPACT_ATOMS: atom_id res chain seq x y z
N MET A 1 -12.57 27.25 -8.75
CA MET A 1 -11.64 26.64 -7.78
C MET A 1 -12.22 25.26 -7.52
N GLU A 2 -11.71 24.23 -8.20
CA GLU A 2 -12.18 22.87 -7.92
C GLU A 2 -11.76 22.50 -6.50
N ALA A 3 -12.68 21.88 -5.74
CA ALA A 3 -12.34 21.38 -4.42
C ALA A 3 -11.19 20.36 -4.58
N PRO A 4 -10.10 20.46 -3.80
CA PRO A 4 -9.03 19.47 -3.87
C PRO A 4 -9.65 18.09 -3.62
N ASN A 5 -9.49 17.19 -4.59
CA ASN A 5 -9.95 15.82 -4.42
C ASN A 5 -8.95 15.13 -3.51
N ILE A 6 -9.22 15.18 -2.20
CA ILE A 6 -8.39 14.61 -1.14
C ILE A 6 -7.98 13.15 -1.45
N LEU A 7 -8.84 12.41 -2.17
CA LEU A 7 -8.55 11.04 -2.59
C LEU A 7 -7.45 10.97 -3.65
N ASP A 8 -7.46 11.88 -4.62
CA ASP A 8 -6.47 11.89 -5.69
C ASP A 8 -5.11 12.37 -5.16
N ASP A 9 -5.12 13.38 -4.28
CA ASP A 9 -3.91 13.84 -3.58
C ASP A 9 -3.32 12.74 -2.70
N PHE A 10 -4.16 11.99 -1.99
CA PHE A 10 -3.75 10.84 -1.19
C PHE A 10 -3.07 9.76 -2.05
N VAL A 11 -3.69 9.38 -3.18
CA VAL A 11 -3.12 8.38 -4.09
C VAL A 11 -1.80 8.86 -4.67
N ALA A 12 -1.72 10.12 -5.12
CA ALA A 12 -0.52 10.71 -5.68
C ALA A 12 0.65 10.71 -4.68
N GLU A 13 0.40 11.11 -3.43
CA GLU A 13 1.43 11.12 -2.39
C GLU A 13 1.85 9.69 -2.00
N THR A 14 0.89 8.76 -1.90
CA THR A 14 1.21 7.38 -1.54
C THR A 14 2.07 6.71 -2.62
N ARG A 15 1.76 6.96 -3.89
CA ARG A 15 2.59 6.50 -5.01
C ARG A 15 4.00 7.08 -4.97
N ARG A 16 4.13 8.39 -4.70
CA ARG A 16 5.42 9.06 -4.56
C ARG A 16 6.27 8.42 -3.45
N VAL A 17 5.66 8.11 -2.32
CA VAL A 17 6.33 7.41 -1.21
C VAL A 17 6.81 6.02 -1.66
N MET A 18 5.96 5.25 -2.35
CA MET A 18 6.32 3.93 -2.86
C MET A 18 7.46 3.97 -3.88
N GLU A 19 7.43 4.93 -4.79
CA GLU A 19 8.52 5.16 -5.76
C GLU A 19 9.82 5.54 -5.04
N THR A 20 9.74 6.36 -3.99
CA THR A 20 10.91 6.74 -3.17
C THR A 20 11.51 5.52 -2.46
N ILE A 21 10.67 4.64 -1.91
CA ILE A 21 11.12 3.39 -1.27
C ILE A 21 11.80 2.48 -2.31
N LYS A 22 11.17 2.32 -3.49
CA LYS A 22 11.74 1.56 -4.62
C LYS A 22 13.10 2.10 -5.07
N GLN A 23 13.24 3.42 -5.17
CA GLN A 23 14.51 4.05 -5.56
C GLN A 23 15.62 3.85 -4.52
N LYS A 24 15.27 3.91 -3.22
CA LYS A 24 16.25 3.75 -2.13
C LYS A 24 16.68 2.31 -1.90
N HIS A 25 15.76 1.35 -2.04
CA HIS A 25 15.97 -0.04 -1.64
C HIS A 25 15.99 -1.05 -2.81
N GLY A 26 15.64 -0.63 -4.03
CA GLY A 26 15.56 -1.50 -5.20
C GLY A 26 14.21 -2.22 -5.36
N LYS A 27 14.11 -3.06 -6.38
CA LYS A 27 12.87 -3.72 -6.84
C LYS A 27 12.45 -4.99 -6.06
N VAL A 28 13.25 -5.44 -5.09
CA VAL A 28 13.11 -6.79 -4.49
C VAL A 28 12.90 -6.72 -2.98
N VAL A 29 12.25 -5.66 -2.49
CA VAL A 29 12.01 -5.49 -1.06
C VAL A 29 10.52 -5.52 -0.80
N GLU A 30 10.09 -6.47 0.02
CA GLU A 30 8.73 -6.55 0.54
C GLU A 30 8.42 -5.31 1.38
N VAL A 31 7.33 -4.63 1.07
CA VAL A 31 6.89 -3.44 1.79
C VAL A 31 5.76 -3.84 2.73
N ASN A 32 6.02 -3.72 4.03
CA ASN A 32 5.04 -3.99 5.08
C ASN A 32 4.16 -2.76 5.30
N VAL A 33 2.85 -2.90 5.09
CA VAL A 33 1.86 -1.82 5.17
C VAL A 33 0.92 -2.07 6.34
N PHE A 34 0.80 -1.08 7.23
CA PHE A 34 -0.08 -1.08 8.39
C PHE A 34 -1.14 0.02 8.18
N PRO A 35 -2.28 -0.29 7.54
CA PRO A 35 -3.29 0.69 7.19
C PRO A 35 -4.07 1.14 8.43
N ALA A 36 -3.62 2.24 9.05
CA ALA A 36 -4.39 2.95 10.08
C ALA A 36 -5.39 3.94 9.43
N MET A 37 -6.23 3.43 8.51
CA MET A 37 -7.15 4.24 7.68
C MET A 37 -8.47 3.50 7.42
N PRO A 38 -9.56 4.21 7.07
CA PRO A 38 -10.81 3.57 6.65
C PRO A 38 -10.63 2.64 5.44
N ALA A 39 -11.43 1.57 5.38
CA ALA A 39 -11.36 0.56 4.32
C ALA A 39 -11.47 1.15 2.90
N SER A 40 -12.26 2.21 2.70
CA SER A 40 -12.39 2.88 1.39
C SER A 40 -11.08 3.48 0.88
N LEU A 41 -10.24 4.04 1.76
CA LEU A 41 -8.91 4.55 1.41
C LEU A 41 -7.94 3.40 1.12
N ALA A 42 -7.99 2.34 1.92
CA ALA A 42 -7.15 1.16 1.71
C ALA A 42 -7.45 0.49 0.35
N ILE A 43 -8.72 0.42 -0.06
CA ILE A 43 -9.11 -0.06 -1.39
C ILE A 43 -8.53 0.84 -2.47
N ARG A 44 -8.68 2.17 -2.36
CA ARG A 44 -8.13 3.13 -3.34
C ARG A 44 -6.61 3.04 -3.45
N PHE A 45 -5.92 2.84 -2.33
CA PHE A 45 -4.48 2.58 -2.30
C PHE A 45 -4.11 1.29 -3.08
N GLY A 46 -4.84 0.20 -2.87
CA GLY A 46 -4.61 -1.05 -3.60
C GLY A 46 -4.95 -0.99 -5.09
N MET A 47 -5.86 -0.10 -5.52
CA MET A 47 -6.27 0.01 -6.94
C MET A 47 -5.17 0.57 -7.86
N ASP A 48 -4.23 1.36 -7.34
CA ASP A 48 -3.10 1.89 -8.13
C ASP A 48 -1.92 0.90 -8.23
N TYR A 49 -2.00 -0.24 -7.55
CA TYR A 49 -0.93 -1.23 -7.50
C TYR A 49 -0.79 -2.03 -8.80
N MET A 50 0.43 -2.07 -9.36
CA MET A 50 0.80 -2.85 -10.54
C MET A 50 1.81 -3.95 -10.21
N SER A 51 1.34 -5.19 -10.12
CA SER A 51 2.15 -6.38 -9.75
C SER A 51 3.40 -6.64 -10.60
N LYS A 52 3.47 -6.13 -11.84
CA LYS A 52 4.63 -6.30 -12.74
C LYS A 52 5.77 -5.33 -12.49
N THR A 53 5.51 -4.24 -11.77
CA THR A 53 6.44 -3.10 -11.65
C THR A 53 6.67 -2.70 -10.20
N ASP A 54 5.67 -2.93 -9.36
CA ASP A 54 5.70 -2.58 -7.95
C ASP A 54 6.23 -3.73 -7.10
N ASN A 55 6.85 -3.36 -5.98
CA ASN A 55 7.33 -4.32 -5.02
C ASN A 55 6.16 -5.06 -4.35
N PRO A 56 6.36 -6.29 -3.85
CA PRO A 56 5.34 -6.98 -3.08
C PRO A 56 4.91 -6.16 -1.86
N LEU A 57 3.61 -6.03 -1.64
CA LEU A 57 3.04 -5.37 -0.47
C LEU A 57 2.46 -6.42 0.47
N ILE A 58 2.83 -6.36 1.74
CA ILE A 58 2.24 -7.17 2.79
C ILE A 58 1.38 -6.25 3.65
N ILE A 59 0.06 -6.37 3.52
CA ILE A 59 -0.92 -5.60 4.28
C ILE A 59 -1.24 -6.35 5.56
N TYR A 60 -1.13 -5.65 6.69
CA TYR A 60 -1.48 -6.15 8.00
C TYR A 60 -2.84 -5.61 8.43
N ASP A 61 -3.57 -6.39 9.22
CA ASP A 61 -4.80 -5.97 9.87
C ASP A 61 -4.62 -6.05 11.38
N GLU A 62 -5.12 -5.04 12.09
CA GLU A 62 -5.07 -4.99 13.55
C GLU A 62 -6.24 -5.77 14.12
N GLN A 63 -5.93 -6.86 14.82
CA GLN A 63 -6.92 -7.64 15.56
C GLN A 63 -6.77 -7.35 17.06
N PRO A 64 -7.87 -7.00 17.78
CA PRO A 64 -7.80 -6.63 19.19
C PRO A 64 -7.10 -7.66 20.10
N GLU A 65 -7.17 -8.94 19.75
CA GLU A 65 -6.61 -10.04 20.54
C GLU A 65 -5.20 -10.49 20.10
N ARG A 66 -4.79 -10.14 18.87
CA ARG A 66 -3.58 -10.71 18.23
C ARG A 66 -2.58 -9.66 17.74
N GLY A 67 -2.94 -8.37 17.81
CA GLY A 67 -2.16 -7.29 17.23
C GLY A 67 -2.19 -7.34 15.70
N PHE A 68 -1.14 -6.84 15.05
CA PHE A 68 -1.04 -6.79 13.59
C PHE A 68 -0.77 -8.18 13.00
N THR A 69 -1.74 -8.69 12.26
CA THR A 69 -1.65 -9.98 11.56
C THR A 69 -1.60 -9.77 10.06
N LYS A 70 -0.85 -10.61 9.32
CA LYS A 70 -0.81 -10.51 7.86
C LYS A 70 -2.20 -10.82 7.31
N ALA A 71 -2.78 -9.86 6.58
CA ALA A 71 -4.12 -9.97 6.02
C ALA A 71 -4.05 -10.32 4.53
N ILE A 72 -3.33 -9.53 3.74
CA ILE A 72 -3.30 -9.64 2.28
C ILE A 72 -1.88 -9.42 1.79
N VAL A 73 -1.46 -10.21 0.79
CA VAL A 73 -0.21 -9.98 0.06
C VAL A 73 -0.56 -9.60 -1.38
N LEU A 74 -0.06 -8.46 -1.85
CA LEU A 74 -0.19 -8.01 -3.24
C LEU A 74 1.14 -8.23 -3.96
N GLY A 75 1.10 -8.91 -5.11
CA GLY A 75 2.26 -9.13 -5.98
C GLY A 75 3.35 -10.07 -5.42
N GLY A 76 3.10 -10.72 -4.28
CA GLY A 76 3.90 -11.87 -3.86
C GLY A 76 3.58 -13.09 -4.72
N GLU A 77 4.60 -13.87 -5.10
CA GLU A 77 4.38 -15.20 -5.65
C GLU A 77 3.60 -16.01 -4.60
N ASN A 78 2.44 -16.54 -4.99
CA ASN A 78 1.77 -17.60 -4.23
C ASN A 78 2.71 -18.82 -4.28
N GLY A 79 3.58 -18.95 -3.28
CA GLY A 79 4.32 -20.18 -3.01
C GLY A 79 3.37 -21.26 -2.50
#